data_AF-A0A6G8IBX2-F1
#
_entry.id   AF-A0A6G8IBX2-F1
#
_cell.length_a   1.000
_cell.length_b   1.000
_cell.length_c   1.000
_cell.angle_alpha   90.00
_cell.angle_beta   90.00
_cell.angle_gamma   90.00
#
_symmetry.space_group_name_H-M   'P 1'
#
loop_
_entity.id
_entity.type
_entity.pdbx_description
1 polymer ?
#
loop_
_entity_poly.entity_id
_entity_poly.type
_entity_poly.pdbx_seq_one_letter_code
_entity_poly.pdbx_strand_id
1 'polypeptide(L)'
;MQAIKSVRKLIQADPASSRSAVLAALVLALESEEPFNLTRLYGLPYEDFELALKLVQEWRLDRYYSAKYRLLDASLLAGRHTEPAIG
;
A
#
# COMPACT_ATOMS: atom_id res chain seq x y z
N MET A 1 4.67 1.97 -7.87
CA MET A 1 5.66 1.22 -7.09
C MET A 1 6.92 2.04 -6.75
N GLN A 2 7.20 3.18 -7.37
CA GLN A 2 8.41 3.95 -7.09
C GLN A 2 8.29 4.71 -5.76
N ALA A 3 7.12 5.30 -5.47
CA ALA A 3 6.89 6.01 -4.21
C ALA A 3 6.97 5.06 -3.01
N ILE A 4 6.37 3.86 -3.10
CA ILE A 4 6.47 2.83 -2.04
C ILE A 4 7.94 2.48 -1.75
N LYS A 5 8.76 2.30 -2.80
CA LYS A 5 10.19 2.00 -2.66
C LYS A 5 10.96 3.17 -2.05
N SER A 6 10.68 4.40 -2.48
CA SER A 6 11.33 5.60 -1.96
C SER A 6 10.99 5.85 -0.49
N VAL A 7 9.72 5.71 -0.11
CA VAL A 7 9.28 5.83 1.29
C VAL A 7 9.97 4.78 2.16
N ARG A 8 10.06 3.52 1.70
CA ARG A 8 10.79 2.47 2.42
C ARG A 8 12.26 2.86 2.65
N LYS A 9 12.95 3.32 1.60
CA LYS A 9 14.36 3.75 1.71
C LYS A 9 14.52 4.91 2.69
N LEU A 10 13.62 5.89 2.64
CA LEU A 10 13.64 7.06 3.53
C LEU A 10 13.49 6.63 5.00
N ILE A 11 12.49 5.79 5.29
CA ILE A 11 12.27 5.26 6.66
C ILE A 11 13.48 4.45 7.13
N GLN A 12 14.09 3.63 6.27
CA GLN A 12 15.27 2.84 6.63
C GLN A 12 16.52 3.69 6.87
N ALA A 13 16.69 4.79 6.14
CA ALA A 13 17.84 5.67 6.28
C ALA A 13 17.83 6.43 7.61
N ASP A 14 16.65 6.88 8.06
CA ASP A 14 16.50 7.59 9.33
C ASP A 14 15.14 7.28 9.98
N PRO A 15 15.01 6.15 10.68
CA PRO A 15 13.74 5.72 11.28
C PRO A 15 13.23 6.65 12.38
N ALA A 16 14.11 7.41 13.03
CA ALA A 16 13.78 8.27 14.16
C ALA A 16 13.33 9.68 13.74
N SER A 17 13.51 10.05 12.47
CA SER A 17 13.06 11.36 11.98
C SER A 17 11.54 11.52 12.00
N SER A 18 11.10 12.76 12.18
CA SER A 18 9.68 13.14 12.17
C SER A 18 8.99 12.78 10.85
N ARG A 19 9.67 12.97 9.71
CA ARG A 19 9.17 12.57 8.38
C ARG A 19 8.98 11.06 8.24
N SER A 20 9.93 10.26 8.73
CA SER A 20 9.80 8.80 8.73
C SER A 20 8.62 8.34 9.58
N ALA A 21 8.43 8.96 10.75
CA ALA A 21 7.30 8.64 11.62
C ALA A 21 5.94 8.95 10.97
N VAL A 22 5.81 10.11 10.29
CA VAL A 22 4.58 10.48 9.58
C VAL A 22 4.29 9.52 8.41
N LEU A 23 5.30 9.22 7.59
CA LEU A 23 5.14 8.32 6.44
C LEU A 23 4.86 6.87 6.86
N ALA A 24 5.49 6.39 7.93
CA ALA A 24 5.20 5.08 8.50
C ALA A 24 3.77 4.99 9.03
N ALA A 25 3.32 6.02 9.76
CA ALA A 25 1.94 6.10 10.24
C ALA A 25 0.92 6.12 9.09
N LEU A 26 1.24 6.80 7.98
CA LEU A 26 0.40 6.79 6.78
C LEU A 26 0.29 5.38 6.18
N VAL A 27 1.40 4.66 6.03
CA VAL A 27 1.40 3.28 5.52
C VAL A 27 0.56 2.37 6.41
N LEU A 28 0.71 2.46 7.73
CA LEU A 28 -0.06 1.65 8.67
C LEU A 28 -1.57 1.95 8.57
N ALA A 29 -1.95 3.24 8.53
CA ALA A 29 -3.35 3.62 8.39
C ALA A 29 -3.96 3.13 7.06
N LEU A 30 -3.19 3.16 5.97
CA LEU A 30 -3.62 2.66 4.67
C LEU A 30 -3.78 1.12 4.63
N GLU A 31 -2.92 0.38 5.33
CA GLU A 31 -2.99 -1.08 5.44
C GLU A 31 -4.16 -1.51 6.34
N SER A 32 -4.31 -0.86 7.49
CA SER A 32 -5.34 -1.18 8.50
C SER A 32 -6.70 -0.54 8.22
N GLU A 33 -6.82 0.27 7.17
CA GLU A 33 -8.04 1.03 6.83
C GLU A 33 -8.52 1.96 7.96
N GLU A 34 -7.57 2.51 8.71
CA GLU A 34 -7.83 3.40 9.84
C GLU A 34 -7.75 4.88 9.45
N PRO A 35 -8.39 5.79 10.21
CA PRO A 35 -8.30 7.22 9.98
C PRO A 35 -6.86 7.74 10.07
N PHE A 36 -6.49 8.63 9.16
CA PHE A 36 -5.22 9.37 9.19
C PHE A 36 -5.46 10.87 9.21
N ASN A 37 -4.78 11.59 10.12
CA ASN A 37 -4.89 13.05 10.20
C ASN A 37 -4.07 13.73 9.09
N LEU A 38 -4.75 14.26 8.06
CA LEU A 38 -4.12 14.93 6.91
C LEU A 38 -3.25 16.13 7.27
N THR A 39 -3.51 16.83 8.38
CA THR A 39 -2.67 17.95 8.84
C THR A 39 -1.22 17.50 9.08
N ARG A 40 -0.99 16.22 9.40
CA ARG A 40 0.36 15.67 9.52
C ARG A 40 1.13 15.68 8.20
N LEU A 41 0.46 15.55 7.05
CA LEU A 41 1.12 15.67 5.75
C LEU A 41 1.53 17.13 5.48
N TYR A 42 0.67 18.10 5.83
CA TYR A 42 0.99 19.52 5.67
C TYR A 42 2.18 19.97 6.52
N GLY A 43 2.51 19.25 7.59
CA GLY A 43 3.69 19.49 8.40
C GLY A 43 5.00 18.97 7.78
N LEU A 44 4.93 18.21 6.69
CA LEU A 44 6.11 17.71 5.99
C LEU A 44 6.75 18.79 5.11
N PRO A 45 8.07 18.69 4.86
CA PRO A 45 8.68 19.38 3.72
C PRO A 45 7.92 19.08 2.42
N TYR A 46 7.88 20.05 1.51
CA TYR A 46 7.09 19.93 0.28
C TYR A 46 7.42 18.68 -0.55
N GLU A 47 8.70 18.29 -0.63
CA GLU A 47 9.14 17.08 -1.32
C GLU A 47 8.58 15.79 -0.69
N ASP A 48 8.54 15.73 0.65
CA ASP A 48 8.04 14.60 1.41
C ASP A 48 6.51 14.54 1.37
N PHE A 49 5.85 15.70 1.32
CA PHE A 49 4.41 15.81 1.07
C PHE A 49 4.02 15.24 -0.30
N GLU A 50 4.70 15.67 -1.36
CA GLU A 50 4.51 15.14 -2.71
C GLU A 50 4.74 13.63 -2.79
N LEU A 51 5.77 13.14 -2.09
CA LEU A 51 6.05 11.71 -1.97
C LEU A 51 4.90 10.97 -1.26
N ALA A 52 4.33 11.54 -0.20
CA ALA A 52 3.18 10.97 0.51
C ALA A 52 1.94 10.88 -0.39
N LEU A 53 1.65 11.90 -1.20
CA LEU A 53 0.52 11.86 -2.13
C LEU A 53 0.71 10.78 -3.21
N LYS A 54 1.92 10.65 -3.76
CA LYS A 54 2.26 9.58 -4.70
C LYS A 54 2.14 8.20 -4.06
N LEU A 55 2.55 8.06 -2.80
CA LEU A 55 2.36 6.83 -2.04
C LEU A 55 0.87 6.44 -1.97
N VAL A 56 -0.02 7.35 -1.61
CA VAL A 56 -1.47 7.08 -1.53
C VAL A 56 -2.02 6.62 -2.90
N GLN A 57 -1.61 7.28 -3.99
CA GLN A 57 -2.02 6.89 -5.35
C GLN A 57 -1.56 5.48 -5.70
N GLU A 58 -0.28 5.19 -5.46
CA GLU A 58 0.28 3.86 -5.73
C GLU A 58 -0.35 2.78 -4.86
N TRP A 59 -0.61 3.07 -3.58
CA TRP A 59 -1.23 2.14 -2.64
C TRP A 59 -2.65 1.75 -3.09
N ARG A 60 -3.43 2.74 -3.52
CA ARG A 60 -4.78 2.51 -4.06
C ARG A 60 -4.74 1.57 -5.26
N LEU A 61 -3.80 1.78 -6.19
CA LEU A 61 -3.64 0.92 -7.36
C LEU A 61 -3.24 -0.51 -6.97
N ASP A 62 -2.25 -0.66 -6.09
CA ASP A 62 -1.78 -1.96 -5.63
C ASP A 62 -2.90 -2.81 -5.01
N ARG A 63 -3.77 -2.17 -4.21
CA ARG A 63 -4.94 -2.83 -3.62
C ARG A 63 -5.93 -3.33 -4.67
N TYR A 64 -6.18 -2.58 -5.75
CA TYR A 64 -7.03 -3.03 -6.85
C TYR A 64 -6.43 -4.22 -7.61
N TYR A 65 -5.12 -4.17 -7.91
CA TYR A 65 -4.46 -5.28 -8.58
C TYR A 65 -4.44 -6.53 -7.71
N SER A 66 -4.08 -6.39 -6.43
CA SER A 66 -4.09 -7.49 -5.46
C SER A 66 -5.48 -8.14 -5.31
N ALA A 67 -6.55 -7.35 -5.23
CA ALA A 67 -7.92 -7.88 -5.18
C ALA A 67 -8.30 -8.64 -6.47
N LYS A 68 -7.93 -8.11 -7.64
CA LYS A 68 -8.18 -8.77 -8.93
C LYS A 68 -7.45 -10.12 -9.04
N TYR A 69 -6.19 -10.19 -8.61
CA TYR A 69 -5.44 -11.44 -8.61
C TYR A 69 -6.03 -12.47 -7.64
N ARG A 70 -6.39 -12.06 -6.41
CA ARG A 70 -7.05 -12.95 -5.44
C ARG A 70 -8.36 -13.54 -5.98
N LEU A 71 -9.17 -12.74 -6.67
CA LEU A 71 -10.39 -13.21 -7.31
C LEU A 71 -10.09 -14.23 -8.43
N LEU A 72 -9.09 -13.96 -9.27
CA LEU A 72 -8.69 -14.87 -10.33
C LEU A 72 -8.19 -16.20 -9.77
N ASP A 73 -7.33 -16.17 -8.75
CA ASP A 73 -6.80 -17.36 -8.09
C ASP A 73 -7.93 -18.21 -7.47
N ALA A 74 -8.86 -17.57 -6.76
CA ALA A 74 -10.04 -18.24 -6.21
C ALA A 74 -10.91 -18.86 -7.33
N SER A 75 -11.08 -18.15 -8.45
CA SER A 75 -11.85 -18.64 -9.60
C SER A 75 -11.18 -19.85 -10.28
N LEU A 76 -9.86 -19.82 -10.43
CA LEU A 76 -9.08 -20.95 -10.97
C LEU A 76 -9.11 -22.16 -10.03
N LEU A 77 -9.05 -21.94 -8.72
CA LEU A 77 -9.20 -23.02 -7.74
C LEU A 77 -10.60 -23.65 -7.83
N ALA A 78 -11.65 -22.83 -7.86
CA ALA A 78 -13.02 -23.32 -8.00
C ALA A 78 -13.23 -24.10 -9.31
N GLY A 79 -12.71 -23.58 -10.43
CA GLY A 79 -12.81 -24.24 -11.75
C GLY A 79 -12.16 -25.63 -11.80
N ARG A 80 -11.02 -25.83 -11.13
CA ARG A 80 -10.32 -27.13 -11.03
C ARG A 80 -11.09 -28.18 -10.22
N HIS A 81 -12.01 -27.77 -9.35
CA HIS A 81 -12.85 -28.70 -8.59
C HIS A 81 -14.13 -29.14 -9.34
N THR A 82 -14.37 -28.60 -10.54
CA THR A 82 -15.57 -28.90 -11.35
C THR A 82 -15.36 -29.95 -12.45
N GLU A 83 -14.17 -30.53 -12.61
CA GLU A 83 -14.03 -31.75 -13.43
C GLU A 83 -14.51 -32.96 -12.61
N PRO A 84 -15.63 -33.62 -12.99
CA PRO A 84 -15.93 -34.91 -12.39
C PRO A 84 -14.83 -35.87 -12.83
N ALA A 85 -14.26 -36.59 -11.88
CA ALA A 85 -13.43 -37.75 -12.18
C ALA A 85 -14.30 -38.73 -12.97
N ILE A 86 -14.19 -38.70 -14.29
CA ILE A 86 -14.74 -39.74 -15.14
C ILE A 86 -13.80 -40.92 -14.94
N GLY A 87 -14.33 -41.94 -14.25
CA GLY A 87 -13.65 -43.21 -14.00
C GLY A 87 -13.43 -44.05 -15.24
#